data_AF-A0A3C0YA90-F1
#
_entry.id   AF-A0A3C0YA90-F1
#
_cell.length_a   1.000
_cell.length_b   1.000
_cell.length_c   1.000
_cell.angle_alpha   90.00
_cell.angle_beta   90.00
_cell.angle_gamma   90.00
#
_symmetry.space_group_name_H-M   'P 1'
#
loop_
_entity.id
_entity.type
_entity.pdbx_description
1 polymer ?
#
loop_
_entity_poly.entity_id
_entity_poly.type
_entity_poly.pdbx_seq_one_letter_code
_entity_poly.pdbx_strand_id
1 'polypeptide(L)'
;GNCDNCLQPPAVWDATEAARKMLSCIYRVQQASGISFGAGHLMDILRGKATEKVAQYGHDNLSTFGIGSDLAEAQWRSVLRQLIAKNMVRVDAEAFNTLQLMPDARQVLKGEVSVVLRQQALASKADRPRRGSKTLVKTSVKGLAEAALNAGALERLARLKAWRGEVAREHNLPAFVIFHDATLRAIAEQAPQSLQDLEGISGMGTKKLQAYGAEVLRVCAASA
;
A
#
# COMPACT_ATOMS: atom_id res chain seq x y z
N GLY A 1 7.00 17.07 -28.18
CA GLY A 1 6.50 16.40 -26.97
C GLY A 1 5.76 15.16 -27.38
N ASN A 2 6.18 13.99 -26.90
CA ASN A 2 5.66 12.69 -27.33
C ASN A 2 5.60 11.72 -26.14
N CYS A 3 4.91 12.09 -25.07
CA CYS A 3 4.72 11.23 -23.90
C CYS A 3 3.49 10.34 -24.11
N ASP A 4 3.59 9.08 -23.69
CA ASP A 4 2.54 8.05 -23.67
C ASP A 4 1.21 8.54 -23.06
N ASN A 5 1.28 9.33 -21.99
CA ASN A 5 0.14 9.91 -21.28
C ASN A 5 -0.62 10.96 -22.12
N CYS A 6 0.02 11.55 -23.15
CA CYS A 6 -0.62 12.45 -24.12
C CYS A 6 -1.24 11.70 -25.30
N LEU A 7 -0.73 10.51 -25.64
CA LEU A 7 -1.19 9.71 -26.77
C LEU A 7 -2.37 8.79 -26.40
N GLN A 8 -2.48 8.41 -25.13
CA GLN A 8 -3.61 7.62 -24.61
C GLN A 8 -4.10 8.22 -23.30
N PRO A 9 -5.00 9.23 -23.35
CA PRO A 9 -5.62 9.75 -22.14
C PRO A 9 -6.32 8.61 -21.40
N PRO A 10 -6.06 8.47 -20.10
CA PRO A 10 -6.57 7.35 -19.33
C PRO A 10 -8.09 7.50 -19.17
N ALA A 11 -8.80 6.38 -19.26
CA ALA A 11 -10.24 6.38 -18.98
C ALA A 11 -10.52 6.91 -17.57
N VAL A 12 -11.58 7.70 -17.44
CA VAL A 12 -12.07 8.25 -16.17
C VAL A 12 -13.51 7.80 -15.95
N TRP A 13 -13.94 7.80 -14.70
CA TRP A 13 -15.31 7.49 -14.32
C TRP A 13 -15.77 8.39 -13.17
N ASP A 14 -17.09 8.60 -13.07
CA ASP A 14 -17.68 9.27 -11.91
C ASP A 14 -17.60 8.35 -10.69
N ALA A 15 -16.68 8.68 -9.80
CA ALA A 15 -16.42 7.93 -8.58
C ALA A 15 -16.96 8.64 -7.34
N THR A 16 -17.91 9.57 -7.49
CA THR A 16 -18.46 10.38 -6.38
C THR A 16 -18.97 9.50 -5.25
N GLU A 17 -19.75 8.45 -5.57
CA GLU A 17 -20.25 7.53 -4.55
C GLU A 17 -19.14 6.71 -3.89
N ALA A 18 -18.15 6.24 -4.66
CA ALA A 18 -17.01 5.52 -4.09
C ALA A 18 -16.20 6.42 -3.15
N ALA A 19 -15.97 7.67 -3.54
CA ALA A 19 -15.32 8.66 -2.69
C ALA A 19 -16.12 8.89 -1.40
N ARG A 20 -17.43 9.14 -1.50
CA ARG A 20 -18.31 9.35 -0.34
C ARG A 20 -18.32 8.15 0.60
N LYS A 21 -18.39 6.93 0.09
CA LYS A 21 -18.30 5.68 0.87
C LYS A 21 -16.98 5.61 1.65
N MET A 22 -15.85 5.81 0.98
CA MET A 22 -14.52 5.79 1.61
C MET A 22 -14.37 6.88 2.69
N LEU A 23 -14.70 8.13 2.36
CA LEU A 23 -14.58 9.25 3.30
C LEU A 23 -15.53 9.08 4.50
N SER A 24 -16.75 8.59 4.27
CA SER A 24 -17.70 8.28 5.33
C SER A 24 -17.18 7.16 6.23
N CYS A 25 -16.56 6.13 5.66
CA CYS A 25 -15.99 5.03 6.43
C CYS A 25 -14.87 5.51 7.36
N ILE A 26 -13.95 6.35 6.86
CA ILE A 26 -12.88 6.95 7.69
C ILE A 26 -13.51 7.75 8.85
N TYR A 27 -14.50 8.59 8.56
CA TYR A 27 -15.19 9.40 9.56
C TYR A 27 -15.89 8.55 10.64
N ARG A 28 -16.67 7.54 10.22
CA ARG A 28 -17.46 6.69 11.12
C ARG A 28 -16.59 5.83 12.02
N VAL A 29 -15.51 5.28 11.48
CA VAL A 29 -14.53 4.52 12.25
C VAL A 29 -13.85 5.39 13.30
N GLN A 30 -13.40 6.60 12.92
CA GLN A 30 -12.79 7.53 13.86
C GLN A 30 -13.79 7.95 14.97
N GLN A 31 -15.05 8.20 14.62
CA GLN A 31 -16.10 8.55 15.57
C GLN A 31 -16.44 7.40 16.54
N ALA A 32 -16.48 6.16 16.05
CA ALA A 32 -16.85 5.01 16.87
C ALA A 32 -15.72 4.53 17.79
N SER A 33 -14.48 4.54 17.29
CA SER A 33 -13.32 4.00 18.02
C SER A 33 -12.46 5.06 18.72
N GLY A 34 -12.62 6.34 18.40
CA GLY A 34 -11.73 7.42 18.88
C GLY A 34 -10.31 7.39 18.30
N ILE A 35 -9.98 6.38 17.50
CA ILE A 35 -8.68 6.19 16.85
C ILE A 35 -8.84 6.01 15.34
N SER A 36 -7.77 6.32 14.61
CA SER A 36 -7.73 6.17 13.15
C SER A 36 -7.15 4.80 12.77
N PHE A 37 -7.48 4.33 11.57
CA PHE A 37 -7.03 3.02 11.07
C PHE A 37 -6.43 3.13 9.67
N GLY A 38 -5.60 2.14 9.33
CA GLY A 38 -5.00 2.02 8.01
C GLY A 38 -5.99 1.55 6.93
N ALA A 39 -5.55 1.66 5.69
CA ALA A 39 -6.34 1.39 4.49
C ALA A 39 -7.01 0.00 4.49
N GLY A 40 -6.30 -1.04 4.93
CA GLY A 40 -6.80 -2.40 4.88
C GLY A 40 -8.05 -2.62 5.73
N HIS A 41 -8.06 -2.10 6.97
CA HIS A 41 -9.21 -2.20 7.87
C HIS A 41 -10.45 -1.51 7.29
N LEU A 42 -10.26 -0.31 6.73
CA LEU A 42 -11.33 0.45 6.10
C LEU A 42 -11.90 -0.24 4.86
N MET A 43 -11.05 -0.91 4.07
CA MET A 43 -11.47 -1.73 2.94
C MET A 43 -12.23 -2.98 3.38
N ASP A 44 -11.81 -3.62 4.47
CA ASP A 44 -12.50 -4.77 5.03
C ASP A 44 -13.91 -4.38 5.54
N ILE A 45 -14.04 -3.23 6.22
CA ILE A 45 -15.33 -2.67 6.63
C ILE A 45 -16.22 -2.39 5.43
N LEU A 46 -15.74 -1.60 4.45
CA LEU A 46 -16.51 -1.24 3.26
C LEU A 46 -17.00 -2.47 2.49
N ARG A 47 -16.17 -3.52 2.42
CA ARG A 47 -16.51 -4.76 1.72
C ARG A 47 -17.30 -5.74 2.58
N GLY A 48 -17.59 -5.42 3.83
CA GLY A 48 -18.39 -6.26 4.73
C GLY A 48 -17.65 -7.51 5.21
N LYS A 49 -16.32 -7.48 5.30
CA LYS A 49 -15.54 -8.60 5.83
C LYS A 49 -15.54 -8.57 7.36
N ALA A 50 -16.13 -9.60 7.97
CA ALA A 50 -16.09 -9.82 9.41
C ALA A 50 -14.72 -10.39 9.84
N THR A 51 -13.71 -9.53 9.91
CA THR A 51 -12.40 -9.89 10.48
C THR A 51 -12.44 -9.78 12.00
N GLU A 52 -11.51 -10.45 12.69
CA GLU A 52 -11.35 -10.34 14.15
C GLU A 52 -11.23 -8.88 14.60
N LYS A 53 -10.44 -8.08 13.88
CA LYS A 53 -10.30 -6.65 14.15
C LYS A 53 -11.60 -5.86 13.92
N VAL A 54 -12.40 -6.22 12.92
CA VAL A 54 -13.71 -5.57 12.72
C VAL A 54 -14.64 -5.84 13.90
N ALA A 55 -14.70 -7.09 14.36
CA ALA A 55 -15.52 -7.47 15.51
C ALA A 55 -15.01 -6.85 16.82
N GLN A 56 -13.69 -6.84 17.04
CA GLN A 56 -13.04 -6.28 18.23
C GLN A 56 -13.42 -4.81 18.47
N TYR A 57 -13.53 -4.02 17.40
CA TYR A 57 -13.87 -2.60 17.46
C TYR A 57 -15.36 -2.33 17.17
N GLY A 58 -16.20 -3.37 17.03
CA GLY A 58 -17.63 -3.25 16.74
C GLY A 58 -17.95 -2.55 15.41
N HIS A 59 -17.02 -2.61 14.45
CA HIS A 59 -17.15 -1.88 13.18
C HIS A 59 -18.09 -2.55 12.17
N ASP A 60 -18.54 -3.76 12.47
CA ASP A 60 -19.63 -4.47 11.81
C ASP A 60 -20.99 -3.78 12.02
N ASN A 61 -21.14 -2.99 13.08
CA ASN A 61 -22.36 -2.22 13.37
C ASN A 61 -22.42 -0.85 12.68
N LEU A 62 -21.35 -0.45 11.98
CA LEU A 62 -21.30 0.83 11.29
C LEU A 62 -22.19 0.81 10.04
N SER A 63 -22.86 1.92 9.75
CA SER A 63 -23.63 2.08 8.51
C SER A 63 -22.78 1.99 7.23
N THR A 64 -21.46 2.04 7.36
CA THR A 64 -20.49 1.87 6.26
C THR A 64 -20.03 0.42 6.09
N PHE A 65 -20.46 -0.50 6.95
CA PHE A 65 -20.14 -1.92 6.81
C PHE A 65 -20.88 -2.50 5.60
N GLY A 66 -20.14 -3.10 4.66
CA GLY A 66 -20.69 -3.80 3.50
C GLY A 66 -21.20 -2.93 2.35
N ILE A 67 -21.31 -1.60 2.52
CA ILE A 67 -21.86 -0.69 1.49
C ILE A 67 -20.99 -0.54 0.23
N GLY A 68 -19.75 -1.04 0.28
CA GLY A 68 -18.75 -1.01 -0.78
C GLY A 68 -18.43 -2.38 -1.38
N SER A 69 -19.32 -3.37 -1.19
CA SER A 69 -19.19 -4.73 -1.73
C SER A 69 -19.21 -4.79 -3.26
N ASP A 70 -19.67 -3.73 -3.92
CA ASP A 70 -19.69 -3.53 -5.36
C ASP A 70 -18.30 -3.34 -5.99
N LEU A 71 -17.29 -2.93 -5.20
CA LEU A 71 -15.94 -2.71 -5.70
C LEU A 71 -14.93 -3.72 -5.15
N ALA A 72 -14.04 -4.17 -6.02
CA ALA A 72 -12.93 -5.04 -5.65
C ALA A 72 -11.88 -4.28 -4.81
N GLU A 73 -11.10 -5.02 -4.03
CA GLU A 73 -10.05 -4.43 -3.18
C GLU A 73 -9.04 -3.58 -3.95
N ALA A 74 -8.69 -4.01 -5.17
CA ALA A 74 -7.78 -3.26 -6.03
C ALA A 74 -8.38 -1.90 -6.45
N GLN A 75 -9.68 -1.87 -6.77
CA GLN A 75 -10.39 -0.64 -7.10
C GLN A 75 -10.45 0.28 -5.88
N TRP A 76 -10.76 -0.24 -4.69
CA TRP A 76 -10.72 0.54 -3.45
C TRP A 76 -9.34 1.12 -3.16
N ARG A 77 -8.26 0.35 -3.37
CA ARG A 77 -6.88 0.87 -3.28
C ARG A 77 -6.62 2.00 -4.27
N SER A 78 -7.12 1.89 -5.50
CA SER A 78 -7.00 2.95 -6.50
C SER A 78 -7.78 4.20 -6.10
N VAL A 79 -9.03 4.05 -5.64
CA VAL A 79 -9.86 5.15 -5.13
C VAL A 79 -9.12 5.88 -4.02
N LEU A 80 -8.69 5.16 -2.98
CA LEU A 80 -7.96 5.75 -1.86
C LEU A 80 -6.70 6.52 -2.30
N ARG A 81 -5.87 5.92 -3.16
CA ARG A 81 -4.64 6.57 -3.67
C ARG A 81 -4.96 7.90 -4.36
N GLN A 82 -6.03 7.94 -5.14
CA GLN A 82 -6.41 9.15 -5.86
C GLN A 82 -7.07 10.19 -4.95
N LEU A 83 -7.78 9.78 -3.89
CA LEU A 83 -8.27 10.70 -2.85
C LEU A 83 -7.13 11.33 -2.07
N ILE A 84 -6.05 10.58 -1.82
CA ILE A 84 -4.82 11.12 -1.23
C ILE A 84 -4.18 12.14 -2.19
N ALA A 85 -4.05 11.80 -3.47
CA ALA A 85 -3.50 12.71 -4.48
C ALA A 85 -4.34 13.99 -4.67
N LYS A 86 -5.64 13.93 -4.39
CA LYS A 86 -6.58 15.07 -4.39
C LYS A 86 -6.65 15.81 -3.05
N ASN A 87 -5.76 15.52 -2.10
CA ASN A 87 -5.73 16.12 -0.75
C ASN A 87 -7.02 15.97 0.07
N MET A 88 -7.85 14.97 -0.24
CA MET A 88 -9.07 14.68 0.54
C MET A 88 -8.79 13.75 1.73
N VAL A 89 -7.75 12.91 1.61
CA VAL A 89 -7.29 12.00 2.66
C VAL A 89 -5.79 12.18 2.86
N ARG A 90 -5.34 12.21 4.11
CA ARG A 90 -3.93 12.18 4.46
C ARG A 90 -3.59 10.83 5.09
N VAL A 91 -2.39 10.34 4.80
CA VAL A 91 -1.77 9.23 5.52
C VAL A 91 -0.92 9.82 6.64
N ASP A 92 -1.26 9.49 7.87
CA ASP A 92 -0.45 9.81 9.03
C ASP A 92 0.66 8.77 9.18
N ALA A 93 1.85 9.09 8.67
CA ALA A 93 3.01 8.22 8.74
C ALA A 93 3.54 8.05 10.16
N GLU A 94 3.18 8.93 11.10
CA GLU A 94 3.62 8.88 12.50
C GLU A 94 2.68 7.98 13.32
N ALA A 95 1.38 8.01 13.01
CA ALA A 95 0.39 7.13 13.60
C ALA A 95 0.15 5.89 12.73
N PHE A 96 1.18 5.08 12.48
CA PHE A 96 1.08 3.77 11.81
C PHE A 96 0.36 3.77 10.44
N ASN A 97 0.56 4.81 9.62
CA ASN A 97 -0.09 4.98 8.31
C ASN A 97 -1.63 4.99 8.40
N THR A 98 -2.17 5.56 9.47
CA THR A 98 -3.61 5.72 9.62
C THR A 98 -4.14 6.80 8.69
N LEU A 99 -5.41 6.67 8.28
CA LEU A 99 -6.03 7.59 7.35
C LEU A 99 -6.82 8.67 8.09
N GLN A 100 -6.59 9.92 7.71
CA GLN A 100 -7.26 11.09 8.28
C GLN A 100 -7.95 11.89 7.17
N LEU A 101 -9.12 12.44 7.48
CA LEU A 101 -9.83 13.32 6.56
C LEU A 101 -9.21 14.71 6.55
N MET A 102 -9.08 15.28 5.35
CA MET A 102 -8.67 16.66 5.15
C MET A 102 -9.90 17.56 4.93
N PRO A 103 -9.77 18.90 5.08
CA PRO A 103 -10.89 19.83 4.94
C PRO A 103 -11.70 19.66 3.63
N ASP A 104 -11.02 19.37 2.53
CA ASP A 104 -11.64 19.21 1.19
C ASP A 104 -12.57 17.99 1.10
N ALA A 105 -12.39 16.99 1.96
CA ALA A 105 -13.31 15.84 2.04
C ALA A 105 -14.74 16.26 2.39
N ARG A 106 -14.91 17.37 3.12
CA ARG A 106 -16.21 17.82 3.60
C ARG A 106 -17.16 18.19 2.47
N GLN A 107 -16.65 18.81 1.41
CA GLN A 107 -17.47 19.22 0.26
C GLN A 107 -18.04 18.00 -0.48
N VAL A 108 -17.21 16.95 -0.64
CA VAL A 108 -17.65 15.67 -1.21
C VAL A 108 -18.68 14.97 -0.33
N LEU A 109 -18.46 14.95 0.99
CA LEU A 109 -19.38 14.33 1.95
C LEU A 109 -20.76 15.01 1.96
N LYS A 110 -20.80 16.34 1.78
CA LYS A 110 -22.04 17.11 1.66
C LYS A 110 -22.72 17.00 0.29
N GLY A 111 -22.05 16.42 -0.70
CA GLY A 111 -22.56 16.35 -2.08
C GLY A 111 -22.41 17.66 -2.86
N GLU A 112 -21.56 18.58 -2.38
CA GLU A 112 -21.29 19.87 -3.05
C GLU A 112 -20.34 19.70 -4.25
N VAL A 113 -19.48 18.66 -4.22
CA VAL A 113 -18.47 18.39 -5.25
C VAL A 113 -18.52 16.94 -5.71
N SER A 114 -18.53 16.73 -7.03
CA SER A 114 -18.38 15.41 -7.65
C SER A 114 -16.91 15.02 -7.79
N VAL A 115 -16.63 13.71 -7.73
CA VAL A 115 -15.27 13.18 -7.78
C VAL A 115 -15.10 12.29 -8.99
N VAL A 116 -14.42 12.81 -10.01
CA VAL A 116 -14.00 12.03 -11.18
C VAL A 116 -12.61 11.45 -10.93
N LEU A 117 -12.48 10.14 -11.08
CA LEU A 117 -11.23 9.40 -10.88
C LEU A 117 -10.81 8.66 -12.14
N ARG A 118 -9.50 8.41 -12.26
CA ARG A 118 -8.94 7.52 -13.28
C ARG A 118 -9.48 6.11 -13.05
N GLN A 119 -10.05 5.52 -14.09
CA GLN A 119 -10.46 4.13 -14.08
C GLN A 119 -9.22 3.24 -14.03
N GLN A 120 -9.19 2.32 -13.07
CA GLN A 120 -8.14 1.31 -13.07
C GLN A 120 -8.38 0.38 -14.26
N ALA A 121 -7.39 0.21 -15.13
CA ALA A 121 -7.41 -0.85 -16.12
C ALA A 121 -7.47 -2.19 -15.38
N LEU A 122 -8.67 -2.77 -15.30
CA LEU A 122 -8.81 -4.17 -14.93
C LEU A 122 -8.13 -4.91 -16.08
N ALA A 123 -6.98 -5.52 -15.82
CA ALA A 123 -6.37 -6.41 -16.80
C ALA A 123 -7.40 -7.51 -17.08
N SER A 124 -8.10 -7.41 -18.21
CA SER A 124 -9.11 -8.35 -18.64
C SER A 124 -8.51 -9.75 -18.62
N LYS A 125 -9.09 -10.67 -17.85
CA LYS A 125 -8.77 -12.10 -17.91
C LYS A 125 -9.28 -12.77 -19.19
N ALA A 126 -9.63 -11.99 -20.22
CA ALA A 126 -10.07 -12.49 -21.50
C ALA A 126 -8.95 -12.24 -22.51
N ASP A 127 -8.50 -13.34 -23.12
CA ASP A 127 -7.61 -13.42 -24.27
C ASP A 127 -6.10 -13.51 -24.03
N ARG A 128 -5.69 -14.45 -23.18
CA ARG A 128 -4.39 -15.10 -23.34
C ARG A 128 -4.59 -16.50 -23.92
N PRO A 129 -4.12 -16.79 -25.15
CA PRO A 129 -4.11 -18.17 -25.62
C PRO A 129 -3.22 -18.98 -24.68
N ARG A 130 -3.75 -20.13 -24.22
CA ARG A 130 -2.97 -21.15 -23.51
C ARG A 130 -1.89 -21.66 -24.45
N ARG A 131 -0.71 -21.04 -24.43
CA ARG A 131 0.48 -21.58 -25.09
C ARG A 131 1.34 -22.24 -24.03
N GLY A 132 1.47 -23.56 -24.21
CA GLY A 132 2.01 -24.51 -23.26
C GLY A 132 3.41 -24.20 -22.76
N SER A 133 3.72 -24.90 -21.67
CA SER A 133 5.03 -25.12 -21.10
C SER A 133 6.11 -25.22 -22.18
N LYS A 134 6.93 -24.17 -22.30
CA LYS A 134 8.34 -24.29 -22.65
C LYS A 134 9.12 -23.27 -21.85
N THR A 135 9.91 -23.81 -20.94
CA THR A 135 11.05 -23.20 -20.26
C THR A 135 11.82 -22.32 -21.23
N LEU A 136 11.64 -21.01 -21.12
CA LEU A 136 12.51 -20.02 -21.73
C LEU A 136 12.84 -19.01 -20.64
N VAL A 137 14.07 -19.16 -20.17
CA VAL A 137 14.77 -18.29 -19.22
C VAL A 137 14.59 -16.85 -19.68
N LYS A 138 13.71 -16.11 -19.01
CA LYS A 138 13.62 -14.67 -19.15
C LYS A 138 14.64 -14.06 -18.19
N THR A 139 15.83 -13.81 -18.72
CA THR A 139 16.79 -12.86 -18.16
C THR A 139 16.14 -11.48 -18.19
N SER A 140 15.35 -11.20 -17.15
CA SER A 140 14.82 -9.87 -16.89
C SER A 140 15.95 -8.98 -16.39
N VAL A 141 15.91 -7.69 -16.72
CA VAL A 141 16.83 -6.66 -16.21
C VAL A 141 16.91 -6.67 -14.66
N LYS A 142 15.90 -7.24 -13.99
CA LYS A 142 15.85 -7.50 -12.55
C LYS A 142 16.92 -8.52 -12.07
N GLY A 143 17.24 -9.51 -12.90
CA GLY A 143 18.23 -10.56 -12.62
C GLY A 143 19.68 -10.10 -12.80
N LEU A 144 19.97 -9.09 -13.65
CA LEU A 144 21.33 -8.54 -13.78
C LEU A 144 21.74 -7.73 -12.54
N ALA A 145 20.82 -6.99 -11.93
CA ALA A 145 21.10 -6.20 -10.73
C ALA A 145 21.20 -7.06 -9.46
N GLU A 146 20.55 -8.23 -9.41
CA GLU A 146 20.69 -9.20 -8.32
C GLU A 146 21.95 -10.08 -8.48
N ALA A 147 22.42 -10.32 -9.72
CA ALA A 147 23.65 -11.09 -10.00
C ALA A 147 24.95 -10.37 -9.61
N ALA A 148 24.92 -9.06 -9.31
CA ALA A 148 26.07 -8.30 -8.86
C ALA A 148 26.27 -8.31 -7.33
N LEU A 149 25.30 -8.84 -6.57
CA LEU A 149 25.42 -8.98 -5.11
C LEU A 149 26.15 -10.28 -4.75
N ASN A 150 27.02 -10.20 -3.74
CA ASN A 150 27.65 -11.39 -3.15
C ASN A 150 26.61 -12.28 -2.46
N ALA A 151 26.93 -13.58 -2.30
CA ALA A 151 26.00 -14.58 -1.78
C ALA A 151 25.36 -14.18 -0.43
N GLY A 152 26.14 -13.55 0.46
CA GLY A 152 25.63 -13.05 1.74
C GLY A 152 24.64 -11.89 1.61
N ALA A 153 24.80 -10.99 0.63
CA ALA A 153 23.84 -9.91 0.42
C ALA A 153 22.56 -10.40 -0.26
N LEU A 154 22.64 -11.42 -1.13
CA LEU A 154 21.45 -12.07 -1.70
C LEU A 154 20.58 -12.70 -0.61
N GLU A 155 21.19 -13.36 0.37
CA GLU A 155 20.48 -13.98 1.47
C GLU A 155 19.83 -12.94 2.40
N ARG A 156 20.56 -11.87 2.77
CA ARG A 156 20.00 -10.74 3.52
C ARG A 156 18.83 -10.09 2.78
N LEU A 157 18.96 -9.89 1.47
CA LEU A 157 17.89 -9.30 0.65
C LEU A 157 16.64 -10.18 0.64
N ALA A 158 16.79 -11.51 0.58
CA ALA A 158 15.67 -12.44 0.64
C ALA A 158 14.94 -12.35 1.99
N ARG A 159 15.69 -12.32 3.09
CA ARG A 159 15.15 -12.16 4.45
C ARG A 159 14.43 -10.82 4.63
N LEU A 160 15.03 -9.73 4.16
CA LEU A 160 14.42 -8.40 4.18
C LEU A 160 13.13 -8.33 3.34
N LYS A 161 13.08 -9.01 2.19
CA LYS A 161 11.87 -9.10 1.37
C LYS A 161 10.76 -9.90 2.07
N ALA A 162 11.11 -10.99 2.75
CA ALA A 162 10.17 -11.80 3.53
C ALA A 162 9.60 -11.01 4.71
N TRP A 163 10.47 -10.42 5.53
CA TRP A 163 10.09 -9.54 6.64
C TRP A 163 9.21 -8.38 6.18
N ARG A 164 9.59 -7.70 5.09
CA ARG A 164 8.77 -6.63 4.52
C ARG A 164 7.38 -7.13 4.11
N GLY A 165 7.29 -8.34 3.59
CA GLY A 165 6.02 -8.99 3.25
C GLY A 165 5.15 -9.26 4.47
N GLU A 166 5.75 -9.73 5.56
CA GLU A 166 5.08 -9.97 6.83
C GLU A 166 4.53 -8.68 7.43
N VAL A 167 5.38 -7.66 7.57
CA VAL A 167 4.99 -6.33 8.07
C VAL A 167 3.92 -5.70 7.19
N ALA A 168 4.07 -5.81 5.87
CA ALA A 168 3.06 -5.31 4.94
C ALA A 168 1.73 -6.07 5.06
N ARG A 169 1.75 -7.38 5.32
CA ARG A 169 0.55 -8.19 5.55
C ARG A 169 -0.11 -7.84 6.89
N GLU A 170 0.69 -7.63 7.93
CA GLU A 170 0.23 -7.20 9.26
C GLU A 170 -0.46 -5.84 9.20
N HIS A 171 0.11 -4.89 8.44
CA HIS A 171 -0.49 -3.58 8.22
C HIS A 171 -1.49 -3.54 7.05
N ASN A 172 -1.71 -4.67 6.37
CA ASN A 172 -2.56 -4.84 5.18
C ASN A 172 -2.29 -3.79 4.07
N LEU A 173 -1.00 -3.49 3.87
CA LEU A 173 -0.45 -2.56 2.87
C LEU A 173 0.35 -3.33 1.81
N PRO A 174 0.55 -2.78 0.60
CA PRO A 174 1.53 -3.32 -0.33
C PRO A 174 2.96 -3.20 0.21
N ALA A 175 3.78 -4.25 0.04
CA ALA A 175 5.15 -4.32 0.56
C ALA A 175 6.04 -3.12 0.22
N PHE A 176 5.88 -2.53 -0.98
CA PHE A 176 6.67 -1.37 -1.41
C PHE A 176 6.46 -0.11 -0.55
N VAL A 177 5.35 -0.02 0.20
CA VAL A 177 5.05 1.13 1.08
C VAL A 177 5.93 1.10 2.34
N ILE A 178 6.28 -0.09 2.82
CA ILE A 178 7.18 -0.27 3.97
C ILE A 178 8.60 0.17 3.57
N PHE A 179 9.15 -0.49 2.53
CA PHE A 179 10.41 -0.10 1.89
C PHE A 179 10.37 -0.37 0.39
N HIS A 180 10.95 0.51 -0.42
CA HIS A 180 11.15 0.23 -1.84
C HIS A 180 12.23 -0.84 -2.04
N ASP A 181 12.19 -1.56 -3.16
CA ASP A 181 13.19 -2.58 -3.50
C ASP A 181 14.61 -2.00 -3.56
N ALA A 182 14.75 -0.71 -3.92
CA ALA A 182 16.03 -0.01 -3.92
C ALA A 182 16.64 0.12 -2.52
N THR A 183 15.82 0.48 -1.53
CA THR A 183 16.26 0.61 -0.13
C THR A 183 16.62 -0.74 0.46
N LEU A 184 15.82 -1.79 0.23
CA LEU A 184 16.16 -3.13 0.70
C LEU A 184 17.48 -3.66 0.12
N ARG A 185 17.76 -3.33 -1.15
CA ARG A 185 19.03 -3.69 -1.79
C ARG A 185 20.21 -2.95 -1.16
N ALA A 186 20.08 -1.64 -0.96
CA ALA A 186 21.12 -0.85 -0.32
C ALA A 186 21.43 -1.36 1.10
N ILE A 187 20.40 -1.72 1.89
CA ILE A 187 20.57 -2.36 3.21
C ILE A 187 21.30 -3.70 3.07
N ALA A 188 20.91 -4.54 2.11
CA ALA A 188 21.52 -5.84 1.90
C ALA A 188 23.00 -5.74 1.49
N GLU A 189 23.35 -4.76 0.65
CA GLU A 189 24.71 -4.47 0.20
C GLU A 189 25.59 -3.92 1.33
N GLN A 190 25.10 -2.93 2.08
CA GLN A 190 25.86 -2.28 3.15
C GLN A 190 26.01 -3.13 4.41
N ALA A 191 25.16 -4.15 4.60
CA ALA A 191 25.19 -5.05 5.75
C ALA A 191 25.32 -4.32 7.10
N PRO A 192 24.41 -3.37 7.40
CA PRO A 192 24.50 -2.52 8.58
C PRO A 192 24.48 -3.36 9.86
N GLN A 193 25.35 -3.00 10.81
CA GLN A 193 25.45 -3.66 12.12
C GLN A 193 24.94 -2.78 13.26
N SER A 194 24.72 -1.49 12.99
CA SER A 194 24.21 -0.52 13.96
C SER A 194 23.11 0.37 13.38
N LEU A 195 22.35 1.03 14.26
CA LEU A 195 21.34 2.02 13.85
C LEU A 195 21.97 3.22 13.12
N GLN A 196 23.24 3.54 13.38
CA GLN A 196 23.95 4.60 12.66
C GLN A 196 24.26 4.21 11.22
N ASP A 197 24.62 2.94 10.96
CA ASP A 197 24.90 2.46 9.59
C ASP A 197 23.64 2.52 8.71
N LEU A 198 22.47 2.45 9.34
CA LEU A 198 21.17 2.51 8.72
C LEU A 198 20.75 3.96 8.35
N GLU A 199 21.24 4.99 9.04
CA GLU A 199 20.91 6.40 8.75
C GLU A 199 21.43 6.88 7.39
N GLY A 200 22.53 6.32 6.91
CA GLY A 200 23.14 6.69 5.63
C GLY A 200 22.45 6.10 4.39
N ILE A 201 21.41 5.27 4.57
CA ILE A 201 20.82 4.48 3.48
C ILE A 201 19.71 5.25 2.77
N SER A 202 19.81 5.33 1.44
CA SER A 202 18.81 6.01 0.61
C SER A 202 17.41 5.41 0.78
N GLY A 203 16.47 6.22 1.25
CA GLY A 203 15.09 5.82 1.59
C GLY A 203 14.87 5.41 3.04
N MET A 204 15.90 5.53 3.90
CA MET A 204 15.80 5.37 5.35
C MET A 204 15.75 6.72 6.05
N GLY A 205 14.54 7.23 6.28
CA GLY A 205 14.34 8.43 7.08
C GLY A 205 14.44 8.14 8.58
N THR A 206 14.75 9.16 9.38
CA THR A 206 14.88 9.10 10.86
C THR A 206 13.71 8.40 11.55
N LYS A 207 12.48 8.59 11.07
CA LYS A 207 11.28 7.93 11.62
C LYS A 207 11.18 6.44 11.26
N LYS A 208 11.56 6.06 10.03
CA LYS A 208 11.61 4.63 9.63
C LYS A 208 12.73 3.90 10.37
N LEU A 209 13.84 4.59 10.63
CA LEU A 209 14.92 4.10 11.47
C LEU A 209 14.44 3.83 12.89
N GLN A 210 13.73 4.77 13.52
CA GLN A 210 13.21 4.55 14.87
C GLN A 210 12.15 3.44 14.93
N ALA A 211 11.24 3.37 13.95
CA ALA A 211 10.16 2.40 13.94
C ALA A 211 10.61 0.98 13.56
N TYR A 212 11.53 0.84 12.61
CA TYR A 212 11.90 -0.45 12.03
C TYR A 212 13.39 -0.79 12.14
N GLY A 213 14.23 0.12 12.61
CA GLY A 213 15.69 -0.07 12.60
C GLY A 213 16.16 -1.27 13.39
N ALA A 214 15.65 -1.47 14.61
CA ALA A 214 15.98 -2.63 15.43
C ALA A 214 15.60 -3.95 14.74
N GLU A 215 14.44 -3.95 14.07
CA GLU A 215 13.90 -5.12 13.40
C GLU A 215 14.64 -5.44 12.09
N VAL A 216 15.00 -4.41 11.33
CA VAL A 216 15.84 -4.52 10.13
C VAL A 216 17.23 -5.04 10.49
N LEU A 217 17.84 -4.56 11.58
CA LEU A 217 19.13 -5.07 12.08
C LEU A 217 19.02 -6.53 12.48
N ARG A 218 17.96 -6.91 13.21
CA ARG A 218 17.71 -8.30 13.59
C ARG A 218 17.59 -9.21 12.38
N VAL A 219 16.84 -8.79 11.36
CA VAL A 219 16.66 -9.54 10.10
C VAL A 219 17.95 -9.62 9.28
N CYS A 220 18.82 -8.60 9.34
CA CYS A 220 20.14 -8.60 8.70
C CYS A 220 21.17 -9.46 9.44
N ALA A 221 21.15 -9.45 10.77
CA ALA A 221 22.12 -10.13 11.65
C ALA A 221 21.81 -11.60 11.89
N ALA A 222 20.55 -12.03 11.73
CA ALA A 222 20.15 -13.42 11.85
C ALA A 222 20.92 -14.29 10.86
N SER A 223 22.01 -14.92 11.29
CA SER A 223 22.69 -15.95 10.51
C SER A 223 21.98 -17.27 10.78
N ALA A 224 21.80 -18.10 9.75
CA ALA A 224 21.32 -19.46 9.91
C ALA A 224 22.24 -20.27 10.83
#